data_AF-A0A2G4E575-F1
#
_entry.id   AF-A0A2G4E575-F1
#
_cell.length_a   1.000
_cell.length_b   1.000
_cell.length_c   1.000
_cell.angle_alpha   90.00
_cell.angle_beta   90.00
_cell.angle_gamma   90.00
#
_symmetry.space_group_name_H-M   'P 1'
#
loop_
_entity.id
_entity.type
_entity.pdbx_description
1 polymer ?
#
loop_
_entity_poly.entity_id
_entity_poly.type
_entity_poly.pdbx_seq_one_letter_code
_entity_poly.pdbx_strand_id
1 'polypeptide(L)'
;MKKHTIKSNALSPADVSACSTVAVDLAKNVFQIAGEDTFGEVIYESRIKSREAFVAFLKTLPPGVTVLMETGPGAQSWARLLQAQGNPVRILPAQHVANHRSGAKNDRNDALAILRSGRDVNIASVPVKSTAQLAMQALHRIRQGYVKRRTASRNVPRILEDATQPLPDMLRELIDELLGEWSQLGERIDVLTGRLEAAARQDETAKRLMTVRGIGPVIATALLAKQTEPERFANARMFAAYFGTVPEQNSSGQKTRLGKICKRGDGYIRSLSIQGAHAVLRQVRPDSEHPDDRRLRRWLSRHGQKGAAVRLANRNLRIVWVLLQNDQTYRRQPADCQEAAM
;
A
#
# COMPACT_ATOMS: atom_id res chain seq x y z
N MET A 1 -33.38 9.42 48.41
CA MET A 1 -32.96 10.10 47.17
C MET A 1 -33.05 9.12 46.01
N LYS A 2 -34.08 9.25 45.15
CA LYS A 2 -34.26 8.40 43.97
C LYS A 2 -33.15 8.72 42.96
N LYS A 3 -32.37 7.71 42.57
CA LYS A 3 -31.39 7.84 41.48
C LYS A 3 -32.17 8.12 40.20
N HIS A 4 -32.06 9.35 39.68
CA HIS A 4 -32.45 9.66 38.32
C HIS A 4 -31.48 8.95 37.37
N THR A 5 -31.83 7.71 37.02
CA THR A 5 -31.24 7.05 35.86
C THR A 5 -31.74 7.81 34.64
N ILE A 6 -30.91 8.72 34.12
CA ILE A 6 -31.10 9.29 32.80
C ILE A 6 -30.98 8.11 31.83
N LYS A 7 -32.13 7.59 31.39
CA LYS A 7 -32.18 6.72 30.21
C LYS A 7 -31.59 7.55 29.08
N SER A 8 -30.41 7.16 28.58
CA SER A 8 -29.93 7.65 27.30
C SER A 8 -31.01 7.34 26.27
N ASN A 9 -31.69 8.36 25.79
CA ASN A 9 -32.69 8.24 24.73
C ASN A 9 -32.07 7.42 23.60
N ALA A 10 -32.63 6.24 23.35
CA ALA A 10 -32.48 5.61 22.06
C ALA A 10 -33.06 6.61 21.05
N LEU A 11 -32.19 7.23 20.24
CA LEU A 11 -32.62 8.07 19.13
C LEU A 11 -33.62 7.25 18.30
N SER A 12 -34.89 7.69 18.25
CA SER A 12 -35.82 7.21 17.23
C SER A 12 -35.22 7.56 15.87
N PRO A 13 -35.40 6.74 14.82
CA PRO A 13 -34.63 6.90 13.60
C PRO A 13 -35.01 8.22 12.94
N ALA A 14 -34.16 9.24 13.05
CA ALA A 14 -34.15 10.30 12.07
C ALA A 14 -34.02 9.62 10.71
N ASP A 15 -34.73 10.11 9.70
CA ASP A 15 -34.56 9.59 8.36
C ASP A 15 -33.07 9.75 7.98
N VAL A 16 -32.48 8.70 7.39
CA VAL A 16 -31.09 8.73 6.93
C VAL A 16 -30.86 9.86 5.92
N SER A 17 -31.94 10.36 5.32
CA SER A 17 -31.96 11.55 4.46
C SER A 17 -31.45 12.84 5.13
N ALA A 18 -31.53 12.96 6.46
CA ALA A 18 -31.02 14.11 7.20
C ALA A 18 -29.51 14.04 7.49
N CYS A 19 -28.86 12.90 7.22
CA CYS A 19 -27.43 12.72 7.49
C CYS A 19 -26.59 13.37 6.39
N SER A 20 -25.59 14.15 6.79
CA SER A 20 -24.54 14.64 5.88
C SER A 20 -23.47 13.57 5.63
N THR A 21 -23.20 12.77 6.67
CA THR A 21 -22.14 11.75 6.69
C THR A 21 -22.63 10.50 7.40
N VAL A 22 -22.30 9.33 6.85
CA VAL A 22 -22.68 8.03 7.40
C VAL A 22 -21.43 7.17 7.56
N ALA A 23 -21.17 6.68 8.76
CA ALA A 23 -20.16 5.66 9.02
C ALA A 23 -20.76 4.26 9.03
N VAL A 24 -20.01 3.32 8.47
CA VAL A 24 -20.33 1.89 8.49
C VAL A 24 -19.17 1.10 9.06
N ASP A 25 -19.41 0.42 10.18
CA ASP A 25 -18.57 -0.66 10.65
C ASP A 25 -18.98 -1.97 9.96
N LEU A 26 -18.01 -2.61 9.30
CA LEU A 26 -18.23 -3.74 8.39
C LEU A 26 -17.86 -5.06 9.08
N ALA A 27 -18.83 -5.94 9.31
CA ALA A 27 -18.58 -7.33 9.64
C ALA A 27 -19.04 -8.28 8.51
N LYS A 28 -18.91 -9.60 8.72
CA LYS A 28 -19.24 -10.61 7.71
C LYS A 28 -20.71 -10.51 7.27
N ASN A 29 -21.62 -10.46 8.25
CA ASN A 29 -23.07 -10.49 8.07
C ASN A 29 -23.81 -9.41 8.87
N VAL A 30 -23.10 -8.64 9.69
CA VAL A 30 -23.69 -7.60 10.55
C VAL A 30 -23.00 -6.28 10.23
N PHE A 31 -23.77 -5.21 10.15
CA PHE A 31 -23.29 -3.88 9.79
C PHE A 31 -23.84 -2.90 10.83
N GLN A 32 -22.95 -2.17 11.49
CA GLN A 32 -23.35 -1.12 12.40
C GLN A 32 -23.17 0.23 11.69
N ILE A 33 -24.23 1.03 11.74
CA ILE A 33 -24.31 2.31 11.05
C ILE A 33 -24.47 3.41 12.09
N ALA A 34 -23.76 4.51 11.88
CA ALA A 34 -23.96 5.76 12.59
C ALA A 34 -23.98 6.91 11.56
N GLY A 35 -24.94 7.81 11.66
CA GLY A 35 -25.07 8.97 10.78
C GLY A 35 -25.04 10.27 11.57
N GLU A 36 -24.38 11.28 11.01
CA GLU A 36 -24.27 12.61 11.57
C GLU A 36 -24.83 13.68 10.63
N ASP A 37 -25.35 14.76 11.21
CA ASP A 37 -25.79 15.95 10.47
C ASP A 37 -24.60 16.82 10.03
N THR A 38 -24.86 18.05 9.56
CA THR A 38 -23.80 18.98 9.13
C THR A 38 -23.02 19.61 10.29
N PHE A 39 -23.56 19.56 11.51
CA PHE A 39 -22.92 20.05 12.74
C PHE A 39 -22.09 18.96 13.42
N GLY A 40 -22.15 17.71 12.94
CA GLY A 40 -21.46 16.57 13.51
C GLY A 40 -22.18 15.96 14.71
N GLU A 41 -23.47 16.26 14.89
CA GLU A 41 -24.31 15.58 15.87
C GLU A 41 -24.77 14.23 15.32
N VAL A 42 -24.69 13.19 16.13
CA VAL A 42 -25.10 11.84 15.73
C VAL A 42 -26.62 11.76 15.82
N ILE A 43 -27.29 11.69 14.66
CA ILE A 43 -28.75 11.71 14.54
C ILE A 43 -29.34 10.36 14.09
N TYR A 44 -28.50 9.44 13.61
CA TYR A 44 -28.93 8.13 13.12
C TYR A 44 -28.03 7.01 13.66
N GLU A 45 -28.63 5.93 14.13
CA GLU A 45 -27.93 4.69 14.43
C GLU A 45 -28.78 3.49 14.01
N SER A 46 -28.17 2.50 13.37
CA SER A 46 -28.88 1.30 12.94
C SER A 46 -27.96 0.09 12.92
N ARG A 47 -28.55 -1.09 13.13
CA ARG A 47 -27.86 -2.37 13.05
C ARG A 47 -28.53 -3.27 12.03
N ILE A 48 -27.84 -3.52 10.93
CA ILE A 48 -28.33 -4.35 9.83
C ILE A 48 -27.71 -5.74 9.93
N LYS A 49 -28.53 -6.79 9.86
CA LYS A 49 -28.15 -8.18 10.17
C LYS A 49 -27.98 -9.08 8.94
N SER A 50 -28.06 -8.53 7.73
CA SER A 50 -27.83 -9.27 6.48
C SER A 50 -27.19 -8.38 5.41
N ARG A 51 -26.53 -9.02 4.44
CA ARG A 51 -25.90 -8.31 3.31
C ARG A 51 -26.93 -7.75 2.36
N GLU A 52 -28.03 -8.47 2.17
CA GLU A 52 -29.13 -8.11 1.29
C GLU A 52 -29.82 -6.84 1.82
N ALA A 53 -30.09 -6.80 3.13
CA ALA A 53 -30.64 -5.61 3.78
C ALA A 53 -29.65 -4.44 3.77
N PHE A 54 -28.35 -4.71 3.88
CA PHE A 54 -27.34 -3.66 3.79
C PHE A 54 -27.26 -3.06 2.38
N VAL A 55 -27.30 -3.89 1.33
CA VAL A 55 -27.39 -3.43 -0.07
C VAL A 55 -28.65 -2.59 -0.28
N ALA A 56 -29.80 -3.03 0.26
CA ALA A 56 -31.04 -2.28 0.18
C ALA A 56 -30.91 -0.90 0.86
N PHE A 57 -30.32 -0.85 2.06
CA PHE A 57 -30.04 0.39 2.78
C PHE A 57 -29.10 1.33 2.00
N LEU A 58 -28.03 0.83 1.40
CA LEU A 58 -27.12 1.70 0.62
C LEU A 58 -27.86 2.38 -0.55
N LYS A 59 -28.85 1.70 -1.15
CA LYS A 59 -29.67 2.29 -2.22
C LYS A 59 -30.66 3.36 -1.73
N THR A 60 -30.95 3.44 -0.44
CA THR A 60 -31.81 4.49 0.12
C THR A 60 -31.03 5.73 0.53
N LEU A 61 -29.69 5.70 0.47
CA LEU A 61 -28.88 6.88 0.78
C LEU A 61 -29.08 7.95 -0.30
N PRO A 62 -29.39 9.20 0.08
CA PRO A 62 -29.43 10.29 -0.88
C PRO A 62 -28.07 10.47 -1.57
N PRO A 63 -28.04 10.88 -2.85
CA PRO A 63 -26.80 11.30 -3.50
C PRO A 63 -26.12 12.43 -2.73
N GLY A 64 -24.79 12.41 -2.67
CA GLY A 64 -23.99 13.44 -1.98
C GLY A 64 -23.70 13.18 -0.50
N VAL A 65 -24.42 12.25 0.16
CA VAL A 65 -24.07 11.81 1.52
C VAL A 65 -22.69 11.15 1.50
N THR A 66 -21.78 11.61 2.36
CA THR A 66 -20.43 11.04 2.47
C THR A 66 -20.48 9.75 3.27
N VAL A 67 -20.00 8.65 2.70
CA VAL A 67 -19.93 7.36 3.40
C VAL A 67 -18.50 7.08 3.86
N LEU A 68 -18.35 6.84 5.15
CA LEU A 68 -17.11 6.48 5.82
C LEU A 68 -17.13 4.99 6.15
N MET A 69 -16.02 4.31 5.93
CA MET A 69 -15.80 2.94 6.39
C MET A 69 -14.33 2.74 6.73
N GLU A 70 -14.02 1.83 7.65
CA GLU A 70 -12.62 1.48 7.88
C GLU A 70 -12.09 0.48 6.86
N THR A 71 -10.76 0.37 6.78
CA THR A 71 -10.12 -0.68 5.99
C THR A 71 -10.47 -2.06 6.56
N GLY A 72 -11.23 -2.84 5.81
CA GLY A 72 -11.57 -4.21 6.16
C GLY A 72 -11.95 -5.06 4.96
N PRO A 73 -12.25 -6.35 5.18
CA PRO A 73 -12.81 -7.21 4.14
C PRO A 73 -14.09 -6.59 3.54
N GLY A 74 -14.17 -6.50 2.22
CA GLY A 74 -15.35 -5.98 1.53
C GLY A 74 -15.42 -4.45 1.40
N ALA A 75 -14.67 -3.66 2.19
CA ALA A 75 -14.68 -2.19 2.13
C ALA A 75 -14.49 -1.65 0.70
N GLN A 76 -13.50 -2.19 -0.01
CA GLN A 76 -13.22 -1.83 -1.40
C GLN A 76 -14.38 -2.16 -2.37
N SER A 77 -15.19 -3.18 -2.07
CA SER A 77 -16.35 -3.54 -2.90
C SER A 77 -17.52 -2.58 -2.65
N TRP A 78 -17.82 -2.32 -1.37
CA TRP A 78 -18.86 -1.38 -0.97
C TRP A 78 -18.56 0.04 -1.45
N ALA A 79 -17.31 0.47 -1.34
CA ALA A 79 -16.89 1.78 -1.81
C ALA A 79 -17.11 1.97 -3.32
N ARG A 80 -16.83 0.97 -4.14
CA ARG A 80 -17.11 1.03 -5.59
C ARG A 80 -18.61 1.13 -5.88
N LEU A 81 -19.42 0.35 -5.16
CA LEU A 81 -20.88 0.38 -5.32
C LEU A 81 -21.45 1.76 -4.97
N LEU A 82 -20.97 2.37 -3.88
CA LEU A 82 -21.40 3.70 -3.44
C LEU A 82 -20.90 4.82 -4.37
N GLN A 83 -19.66 4.73 -4.86
CA GLN A 83 -19.16 5.67 -5.86
C GLN A 83 -19.99 5.62 -7.15
N ALA A 84 -20.41 4.42 -7.60
CA ALA A 84 -21.27 4.26 -8.77
C ALA A 84 -22.69 4.84 -8.56
N GLN A 85 -23.14 4.99 -7.30
CA GLN A 85 -24.40 5.64 -6.94
C GLN A 85 -24.28 7.17 -6.80
N GLY A 86 -23.06 7.72 -6.92
CA GLY A 86 -22.82 9.16 -6.76
C GLY A 86 -22.54 9.60 -5.32
N ASN A 87 -22.33 8.67 -4.39
CA ASN A 87 -21.96 8.99 -3.01
C ASN A 87 -20.44 9.13 -2.88
N PRO A 88 -19.93 10.24 -2.30
CA PRO A 88 -18.54 10.34 -1.88
C PRO A 88 -18.22 9.25 -0.85
N VAL A 89 -17.09 8.55 -1.02
CA VAL A 89 -16.66 7.50 -0.09
C VAL A 89 -15.25 7.76 0.42
N ARG A 90 -15.06 7.61 1.73
CA ARG A 90 -13.72 7.58 2.34
C ARG A 90 -13.50 6.27 3.08
N ILE A 91 -12.46 5.55 2.69
CA ILE A 91 -11.99 4.35 3.40
C ILE A 91 -10.87 4.79 4.35
N LEU A 92 -11.11 4.75 5.64
CA LEU A 92 -10.15 5.20 6.65
C LEU A 92 -9.22 4.06 7.09
N PRO A 93 -7.90 4.28 7.27
CA PRO A 93 -7.02 3.23 7.76
C PRO A 93 -7.36 2.83 9.21
N ALA A 94 -7.59 1.54 9.45
CA ALA A 94 -8.05 1.02 10.75
C ALA A 94 -7.13 1.41 11.93
N GLN A 95 -5.82 1.53 11.70
CA GLN A 95 -4.87 1.97 12.73
C GLN A 95 -5.15 3.39 13.25
N HIS A 96 -5.67 4.30 12.41
CA HIS A 96 -6.03 5.66 12.81
C HIS A 96 -7.43 5.72 13.41
N VAL A 97 -8.35 4.87 12.91
CA VAL A 97 -9.69 4.71 13.49
C VAL A 97 -9.60 4.22 14.93
N ALA A 98 -8.71 3.26 15.20
CA ALA A 98 -8.49 2.73 16.54
C ALA A 98 -8.08 3.80 17.57
N ASN A 99 -7.39 4.87 17.15
CA ASN A 99 -6.98 5.98 18.03
C ASN A 99 -8.13 6.91 18.42
N HIS A 100 -9.27 6.85 17.71
CA HIS A 100 -10.45 7.69 17.94
C HIS A 100 -11.57 6.96 18.69
N ARG A 101 -11.37 5.68 19.04
CA ARG A 101 -12.34 4.90 19.80
C ARG A 101 -12.38 5.39 21.25
N SER A 102 -13.60 5.60 21.76
CA SER A 102 -13.83 5.85 23.19
C SER A 102 -14.60 4.67 23.80
N GLY A 103 -14.21 4.26 25.00
CA GLY A 103 -14.84 3.16 25.70
C GLY A 103 -14.43 1.76 25.18
N ALA A 104 -15.18 0.75 25.63
CA ALA A 104 -14.93 -0.65 25.27
C ALA A 104 -15.16 -0.92 23.78
N LYS A 105 -14.45 -1.92 23.24
CA LYS A 105 -14.65 -2.36 21.85
C LYS A 105 -16.02 -3.02 21.69
N ASN A 106 -16.85 -2.44 20.84
CA ASN A 106 -18.11 -3.00 20.37
C ASN A 106 -18.49 -2.33 19.04
N ASP A 107 -19.39 -2.95 18.27
CA ASP A 107 -19.76 -2.50 16.92
C ASP A 107 -20.21 -1.02 16.91
N ARG A 108 -20.98 -0.59 17.93
CA ARG A 108 -21.46 0.80 18.06
C ARG A 108 -20.29 1.78 18.20
N ASN A 109 -19.39 1.52 19.13
CA ASN A 109 -18.24 2.38 19.39
C ASN A 109 -17.24 2.37 18.24
N ASP A 110 -17.15 1.26 17.50
CA ASP A 110 -16.33 1.15 16.29
C ASP A 110 -16.93 2.03 15.16
N ALA A 111 -18.25 2.02 14.95
CA ALA A 111 -18.93 2.92 14.00
C ALA A 111 -18.77 4.42 14.38
N LEU A 112 -18.91 4.75 15.66
CA LEU A 112 -18.69 6.12 16.16
C LEU A 112 -17.22 6.56 16.04
N ALA A 113 -16.26 5.64 16.20
CA ALA A 113 -14.85 5.92 15.98
C ALA A 113 -14.57 6.28 14.51
N ILE A 114 -15.25 5.62 13.57
CA ILE A 114 -15.17 5.94 12.14
C ILE A 114 -15.67 7.36 11.86
N LEU A 115 -16.83 7.77 12.41
CA LEU A 115 -17.32 9.15 12.27
C LEU A 115 -16.29 10.17 12.76
N ARG A 116 -15.80 10.01 13.99
CA ARG A 116 -14.80 10.91 14.59
C ARG A 116 -13.52 10.99 13.75
N SER A 117 -13.05 9.84 13.25
CA SER A 117 -11.87 9.77 12.39
C SER A 117 -12.11 10.43 11.03
N GLY A 118 -13.35 10.41 10.53
CA GLY A 118 -13.73 11.12 9.31
C GLY A 118 -13.56 12.62 9.42
N ARG A 119 -13.74 13.19 10.61
CA ARG A 119 -13.56 14.63 10.86
C ARG A 119 -12.09 15.05 10.86
N ASP A 120 -11.16 14.13 11.11
CA ASP A 120 -9.73 14.43 11.05
C ASP A 120 -9.26 14.53 9.59
N VAL A 121 -9.02 15.78 9.16
CA VAL A 121 -8.53 16.11 7.80
C VAL A 121 -7.12 15.58 7.53
N ASN A 122 -6.35 15.23 8.56
CA ASN A 122 -5.02 14.65 8.40
C ASN A 122 -5.08 13.15 8.10
N ILE A 123 -6.22 12.48 8.33
CA ILE A 123 -6.41 11.07 7.98
C ILE A 123 -6.76 10.98 6.49
N ALA A 124 -5.74 10.68 5.71
CA ALA A 124 -5.88 10.48 4.28
C ALA A 124 -6.65 9.18 3.98
N SER A 125 -7.63 9.26 3.08
CA SER A 125 -8.41 8.11 2.62
C SER A 125 -7.53 7.08 1.90
N VAL A 126 -7.88 5.80 2.03
CA VAL A 126 -7.35 4.72 1.20
C VAL A 126 -8.07 4.76 -0.15
N PRO A 127 -7.33 4.88 -1.26
CA PRO A 127 -7.92 4.94 -2.60
C PRO A 127 -8.78 3.72 -2.90
N VAL A 128 -9.94 3.99 -3.52
CA VAL A 128 -10.83 2.95 -4.04
C VAL A 128 -10.20 2.36 -5.28
N LYS A 129 -9.95 1.05 -5.25
CA LYS A 129 -9.24 0.33 -6.30
C LYS A 129 -10.23 -0.32 -7.25
N SER A 130 -9.87 -0.40 -8.53
CA SER A 130 -10.57 -1.25 -9.49
C SER A 130 -10.43 -2.73 -9.13
N THR A 131 -11.28 -3.58 -9.69
CA THR A 131 -11.19 -5.04 -9.53
C THR A 131 -9.86 -5.58 -10.05
N ALA A 132 -9.38 -5.07 -11.19
CA ALA A 132 -8.09 -5.41 -11.77
C ALA A 132 -6.93 -5.05 -10.83
N GLN A 133 -6.97 -3.87 -10.21
CA GLN A 133 -5.95 -3.43 -9.24
C GLN A 133 -5.95 -4.28 -7.97
N LEU A 134 -7.13 -4.68 -7.46
CA LEU A 134 -7.22 -5.60 -6.33
C LEU A 134 -6.66 -6.98 -6.68
N ALA A 135 -6.95 -7.48 -7.87
CA ALA A 135 -6.39 -8.74 -8.36
C ALA A 135 -4.86 -8.65 -8.47
N MET A 136 -4.34 -7.55 -9.01
CA MET A 136 -2.90 -7.29 -9.07
C MET A 136 -2.26 -7.24 -7.67
N GLN A 137 -2.92 -6.55 -6.73
CA GLN A 137 -2.46 -6.48 -5.34
C GLN A 137 -2.46 -7.86 -4.67
N ALA A 138 -3.47 -8.69 -4.92
CA ALA A 138 -3.54 -10.06 -4.43
C ALA A 138 -2.41 -10.92 -5.00
N LEU A 139 -2.15 -10.81 -6.31
CA LEU A 139 -1.04 -11.49 -6.99
C LEU A 139 0.31 -11.16 -6.34
N HIS A 140 0.57 -9.87 -6.06
CA HIS A 140 1.77 -9.44 -5.32
C HIS A 140 1.85 -10.03 -3.91
N ARG A 141 0.74 -10.04 -3.16
CA ARG A 141 0.70 -10.58 -1.79
C ARG A 141 0.98 -12.07 -1.75
N ILE A 142 0.38 -12.85 -2.66
CA ILE A 142 0.62 -14.30 -2.75
C ILE A 142 2.07 -14.57 -3.12
N ARG A 143 2.59 -13.89 -4.16
CA ARG A 143 4.00 -14.00 -4.57
C ARG A 143 4.94 -13.65 -3.42
N GLN A 144 4.69 -12.55 -2.71
CA GLN A 144 5.48 -12.17 -1.54
C GLN A 144 5.43 -13.25 -0.44
N GLY A 145 4.26 -13.85 -0.21
CA GLY A 145 4.09 -14.97 0.73
C GLY A 145 4.93 -16.19 0.34
N TYR A 146 4.96 -16.58 -0.92
CA TYR A 146 5.82 -17.66 -1.40
C TYR A 146 7.31 -17.33 -1.28
N VAL A 147 7.72 -16.11 -1.67
CA VAL A 147 9.11 -15.66 -1.51
C VAL A 147 9.56 -15.72 -0.06
N LYS A 148 8.72 -15.29 0.88
CA LYS A 148 9.02 -15.37 2.33
C LYS A 148 9.21 -16.81 2.79
N ARG A 149 8.29 -17.72 2.43
CA ARG A 149 8.40 -19.15 2.77
C ARG A 149 9.66 -19.80 2.17
N ARG A 150 9.90 -19.59 0.87
CA ARG A 150 11.09 -20.11 0.18
C ARG A 150 12.40 -19.58 0.79
N THR A 151 12.41 -18.32 1.21
CA THR A 151 13.58 -17.71 1.86
C THR A 151 13.80 -18.25 3.28
N ALA A 152 12.73 -18.53 4.03
CA ALA A 152 12.82 -19.14 5.36
C ALA A 152 13.48 -20.52 5.32
N SER A 153 13.20 -21.29 4.25
CA SER A 153 13.79 -22.62 4.02
C SER A 153 15.02 -22.60 3.09
N ARG A 154 15.70 -21.45 2.93
CA ARG A 154 16.84 -21.29 2.00
C ARG A 154 18.01 -22.26 2.26
N ASN A 155 18.18 -22.72 3.49
CA ASN A 155 19.28 -23.61 3.83
C ASN A 155 19.03 -25.07 3.46
N VAL A 156 17.78 -25.46 3.15
CA VAL A 156 17.44 -26.85 2.81
C VAL A 156 18.29 -27.40 1.66
N PRO A 157 18.44 -26.72 0.50
CA PRO A 157 19.33 -27.19 -0.56
C PRO A 157 20.81 -27.33 -0.14
N ARG A 158 21.27 -26.49 0.79
CA ARG A 158 22.68 -26.47 1.23
C ARG A 158 23.04 -27.64 2.15
N ILE A 159 22.05 -28.16 2.88
CA ILE A 159 22.26 -29.32 3.75
C ILE A 159 22.57 -30.57 2.91
N LEU A 160 21.99 -30.68 1.71
CA LEU A 160 22.25 -31.79 0.79
C LEU A 160 23.55 -31.63 0.00
N GLU A 161 24.00 -30.40 -0.26
CA GLU A 161 25.27 -30.12 -0.96
C GLU A 161 26.50 -30.51 -0.11
N ASP A 162 26.36 -30.61 1.22
CA ASP A 162 27.41 -31.05 2.12
C ASP A 162 27.44 -32.59 2.23
N ALA A 163 27.94 -33.24 1.18
CA ALA A 163 28.07 -34.70 1.08
C ALA A 163 29.09 -35.33 2.06
N THR A 164 29.70 -34.53 2.94
CA THR A 164 30.75 -35.00 3.86
C THR A 164 30.19 -35.63 5.14
N GLN A 165 28.89 -35.48 5.42
CA GLN A 165 28.26 -35.97 6.64
C GLN A 165 27.33 -37.16 6.35
N PRO A 166 27.51 -38.31 7.02
CA PRO A 166 26.55 -39.41 6.93
C PRO A 166 25.25 -39.00 7.64
N LEU A 167 24.18 -38.81 6.86
CA LEU A 167 22.83 -38.52 7.38
C LEU A 167 22.05 -39.83 7.53
N PRO A 168 21.35 -40.06 8.66
CA PRO A 168 20.40 -41.17 8.80
C PRO A 168 19.33 -41.15 7.72
N ASP A 169 18.86 -42.32 7.27
CA ASP A 169 17.89 -42.43 6.16
C ASP A 169 16.60 -41.64 6.42
N MET A 170 16.06 -41.73 7.64
CA MET A 170 14.89 -40.94 8.04
C MET A 170 15.14 -39.43 7.91
N LEU A 171 16.34 -38.95 8.20
CA LEU A 171 16.68 -37.54 8.06
C LEU A 171 16.80 -37.14 6.59
N ARG A 172 17.32 -38.03 5.73
CA ARG A 172 17.36 -37.82 4.28
C ARG A 172 15.95 -37.66 3.69
N GLU A 173 15.03 -38.56 4.04
CA GLU A 173 13.63 -38.49 3.60
C GLU A 173 12.95 -37.18 4.00
N LEU A 174 13.15 -36.73 5.25
CA LEU A 174 12.60 -35.45 5.72
C LEU A 174 13.20 -34.25 4.99
N ILE A 175 14.49 -34.28 4.66
CA ILE A 175 15.14 -33.20 3.91
C ILE A 175 14.66 -33.18 2.46
N ASP A 176 14.46 -34.35 1.84
CA ASP A 176 13.94 -34.46 0.47
C ASP A 176 12.51 -33.91 0.37
N GLU A 177 11.65 -34.17 1.35
CA GLU A 177 10.31 -33.55 1.44
C GLU A 177 10.39 -32.01 1.49
N LEU A 178 11.27 -31.48 2.34
CA LEU A 178 11.49 -30.03 2.45
C LEU A 178 12.07 -29.43 1.16
N LEU A 179 12.94 -30.17 0.46
CA LEU A 179 13.49 -29.75 -0.82
C LEU A 179 12.41 -29.70 -1.90
N GLY A 180 11.50 -30.69 -1.90
CA GLY A 180 10.31 -30.72 -2.73
C GLY A 180 9.45 -29.47 -2.53
N GLU A 181 9.13 -29.13 -1.27
CA GLU A 181 8.38 -27.90 -0.97
C GLU A 181 9.14 -26.65 -1.43
N TRP A 182 10.45 -26.56 -1.16
CA TRP A 182 11.28 -25.41 -1.54
C TRP A 182 11.28 -25.19 -3.06
N SER A 183 11.37 -26.28 -3.82
CA SER A 183 11.38 -26.27 -5.30
C SER A 183 10.02 -25.86 -5.84
N GLN A 184 8.94 -26.44 -5.30
CA GLN A 184 7.56 -26.12 -5.70
C GLN A 184 7.20 -24.65 -5.38
N LEU A 185 7.70 -24.11 -4.27
CA LEU A 185 7.58 -22.67 -3.98
C LEU A 185 8.30 -21.82 -5.03
N GLY A 186 9.45 -22.29 -5.55
CA GLY A 186 10.18 -21.65 -6.64
C GLY A 186 9.36 -21.55 -7.92
N GLU A 187 8.84 -22.68 -8.39
CA GLU A 187 7.99 -22.74 -9.58
C GLU A 187 6.75 -21.84 -9.44
N ARG A 188 6.10 -21.86 -8.27
CA ARG A 188 4.96 -20.98 -7.99
C ARG A 188 5.35 -19.51 -8.04
N ILE A 189 6.54 -19.13 -7.55
CA ILE A 189 7.04 -17.75 -7.66
C ILE A 189 7.25 -17.38 -9.13
N ASP A 190 7.79 -18.29 -9.94
CA ASP A 190 8.09 -18.03 -11.36
C ASP A 190 6.80 -17.87 -12.16
N VAL A 191 5.80 -18.74 -11.95
CA VAL A 191 4.46 -18.60 -12.54
C VAL A 191 3.84 -17.25 -12.21
N LEU A 192 3.85 -16.84 -10.94
CA LEU A 192 3.28 -15.55 -10.56
C LEU A 192 4.11 -14.36 -11.08
N THR A 193 5.43 -14.52 -11.18
CA THR A 193 6.31 -13.50 -11.79
C THR A 193 5.99 -13.34 -13.27
N GLY A 194 5.84 -14.43 -14.03
CA GLY A 194 5.45 -14.39 -15.44
C GLY A 194 4.10 -13.69 -15.66
N ARG A 195 3.11 -13.90 -14.77
CA ARG A 195 1.83 -13.16 -14.81
C ARG A 195 2.01 -11.65 -14.60
N LEU A 196 2.87 -11.25 -13.64
CA LEU A 196 3.19 -9.83 -13.42
C LEU A 196 3.90 -9.22 -14.63
N GLU A 197 4.80 -9.95 -15.27
CA GLU A 197 5.48 -9.50 -16.47
C GLU A 197 4.53 -9.33 -17.65
N ALA A 198 3.65 -10.31 -17.88
CA ALA A 198 2.64 -10.22 -18.94
C ALA A 198 1.74 -8.99 -18.75
N ALA A 199 1.27 -8.76 -17.52
CA ALA A 199 0.48 -7.58 -17.20
C ALA A 199 1.26 -6.27 -17.41
N ALA A 200 2.53 -6.22 -16.99
CA ALA A 200 3.38 -5.04 -17.21
C ALA A 200 3.58 -4.74 -18.71
N ARG A 201 3.67 -5.76 -19.56
CA ARG A 201 3.80 -5.59 -21.02
C ARG A 201 2.52 -5.09 -21.69
N GLN A 202 1.37 -5.18 -21.04
CA GLN A 202 0.08 -4.73 -21.57
C GLN A 202 -0.31 -3.33 -21.07
N ASP A 203 0.36 -2.82 -20.03
CA ASP A 203 0.03 -1.54 -19.40
C ASP A 203 1.03 -0.45 -19.84
N GLU A 204 0.54 0.59 -20.51
CA GLU A 204 1.39 1.69 -21.01
C GLU A 204 2.09 2.45 -19.88
N THR A 205 1.44 2.65 -18.74
CA THR A 205 2.07 3.30 -17.59
C THR A 205 3.19 2.42 -17.05
N ALA A 206 2.98 1.10 -16.92
CA ALA A 206 4.02 0.17 -16.49
C ALA A 206 5.23 0.19 -17.42
N LYS A 207 5.02 0.19 -18.74
CA LYS A 207 6.09 0.32 -19.75
C LYS A 207 6.90 1.60 -19.53
N ARG A 208 6.23 2.74 -19.32
CA ARG A 208 6.92 4.01 -19.02
C ARG A 208 7.72 3.94 -17.73
N LEU A 209 7.15 3.40 -16.64
CA LEU A 209 7.87 3.26 -15.37
C LEU A 209 9.12 2.36 -15.51
N MET A 210 9.04 1.31 -16.34
CA MET A 210 10.15 0.38 -16.59
C MET A 210 11.32 0.98 -17.36
N THR A 211 11.17 2.18 -17.93
CA THR A 211 12.30 2.93 -18.53
C THR A 211 13.30 3.44 -17.46
N VAL A 212 12.88 3.50 -16.20
CA VAL A 212 13.74 3.86 -15.07
C VAL A 212 14.60 2.66 -14.67
N ARG A 213 15.93 2.79 -14.76
CA ARG A 213 16.86 1.72 -14.33
C ARG A 213 16.59 1.29 -12.90
N GLY A 214 16.35 -0.01 -12.71
CA GLY A 214 16.02 -0.60 -11.41
C GLY A 214 14.54 -0.65 -11.09
N ILE A 215 13.68 -0.20 -12.01
CA ILE A 215 12.23 -0.46 -11.99
C ILE A 215 11.95 -1.54 -13.05
N GLY A 216 11.76 -2.77 -12.59
CA GLY A 216 11.33 -3.89 -13.44
C GLY A 216 9.82 -4.08 -13.41
N PRO A 217 9.29 -5.08 -14.14
CA PRO A 217 7.86 -5.35 -14.24
C PRO A 217 7.20 -5.55 -12.86
N VAL A 218 7.84 -6.32 -11.97
CA VAL A 218 7.36 -6.55 -10.61
C VAL A 218 7.27 -5.25 -9.78
N ILE A 219 8.16 -4.29 -10.00
CA ILE A 219 8.12 -3.01 -9.27
C ILE A 219 7.05 -2.10 -9.87
N ALA A 220 6.99 -2.02 -11.20
CA ALA A 220 6.03 -1.20 -11.92
C ALA A 220 4.58 -1.62 -11.59
N THR A 221 4.25 -2.90 -11.71
CA THR A 221 2.90 -3.39 -11.39
C THR A 221 2.56 -3.26 -9.91
N ALA A 222 3.54 -3.37 -9.02
CA ALA A 222 3.31 -3.15 -7.58
C ALA A 222 2.95 -1.70 -7.27
N LEU A 223 3.60 -0.74 -7.93
CA LEU A 223 3.30 0.69 -7.81
C LEU A 223 1.90 1.01 -8.33
N LEU A 224 1.52 0.46 -9.50
CA LEU A 224 0.19 0.64 -10.07
C LEU A 224 -0.91 0.00 -9.21
N ALA A 225 -0.67 -1.20 -8.67
CA ALA A 225 -1.62 -1.88 -7.79
C ALA A 225 -1.90 -1.11 -6.48
N LYS A 226 -1.00 -0.20 -6.08
CA LYS A 226 -1.19 0.60 -4.87
C LYS A 226 -2.18 1.75 -5.07
N GLN A 227 -2.43 2.18 -6.31
CA GLN A 227 -3.26 3.33 -6.66
C GLN A 227 -2.82 4.53 -5.82
N THR A 228 -1.62 5.05 -6.09
CA THR A 228 -1.05 6.10 -5.23
C THR A 228 -1.66 7.47 -5.46
N GLU A 229 -2.25 7.73 -6.64
CA GLU A 229 -2.80 9.04 -7.05
C GLU A 229 -1.74 10.13 -6.81
N PRO A 230 -0.80 10.33 -7.75
CA PRO A 230 0.37 11.16 -7.53
C PRO A 230 0.01 12.58 -7.09
N GLU A 231 -1.16 13.10 -7.46
CA GLU A 231 -1.68 14.42 -7.10
C GLU A 231 -1.91 14.57 -5.59
N ARG A 232 -2.10 13.48 -4.85
CA ARG A 232 -2.24 13.50 -3.38
C ARG A 232 -0.98 13.90 -2.64
N PHE A 233 0.16 13.87 -3.32
CA PHE A 233 1.45 14.22 -2.74
C PHE A 233 1.84 15.61 -3.23
N ALA A 234 2.10 16.53 -2.30
CA ALA A 234 2.49 17.90 -2.64
C ALA A 234 3.78 17.97 -3.48
N ASN A 235 4.64 16.94 -3.42
CA ASN A 235 5.81 16.81 -4.27
C ASN A 235 6.38 15.38 -4.29
N ALA A 236 7.29 15.12 -5.22
CA ALA A 236 8.01 13.86 -5.37
C ALA A 236 8.74 13.38 -4.09
N ARG A 237 9.20 14.30 -3.21
CA ARG A 237 9.89 13.91 -1.96
C ARG A 237 8.91 13.27 -0.98
N MET A 238 7.70 13.82 -0.86
CA MET A 238 6.63 13.24 -0.04
C MET A 238 6.18 11.87 -0.57
N PHE A 239 6.10 11.72 -1.90
CA PHE A 239 5.82 10.40 -2.51
C PHE A 239 6.89 9.36 -2.17
N ALA A 240 8.19 9.69 -2.29
CA ALA A 240 9.25 8.76 -1.92
C ALA A 240 9.30 8.47 -0.40
N ALA A 241 8.91 9.46 0.43
CA ALA A 241 8.79 9.32 1.88
C ALA A 241 7.65 8.39 2.30
N TYR A 242 6.53 8.38 1.56
CA TYR A 242 5.40 7.47 1.77
C TYR A 242 5.80 5.99 1.68
N PHE A 243 6.78 5.68 0.84
CA PHE A 243 7.38 4.34 0.74
C PHE A 243 8.54 4.11 1.72
N GLY A 244 8.82 5.05 2.62
CA GLY A 244 9.84 4.93 3.67
C GLY A 244 11.27 4.78 3.14
N THR A 245 11.59 5.45 2.03
CA THR A 245 12.96 5.48 1.48
C THR A 245 13.78 6.70 1.93
N VAL A 246 13.24 7.47 2.88
CA VAL A 246 13.85 8.68 3.45
C VAL A 246 14.40 8.41 4.84
N PRO A 247 15.43 9.15 5.32
CA PRO A 247 15.88 9.06 6.71
C PRO A 247 14.80 9.54 7.69
N GLU A 248 14.83 9.03 8.92
CA GLU A 248 14.09 9.57 10.06
C GLU A 248 14.63 10.96 10.38
N GLN A 249 13.74 11.90 10.67
CA GLN A 249 14.09 13.27 11.01
C GLN A 249 13.63 13.56 12.44
N ASN A 250 14.59 13.85 13.31
CA ASN A 250 14.34 14.37 14.65
C ASN A 250 14.78 15.84 14.63
N SER A 251 13.81 16.75 14.69
CA SER A 251 14.07 18.19 14.71
C SER A 251 13.49 18.80 15.98
N SER A 252 14.29 19.58 16.69
CA SER A 252 13.83 20.41 17.81
C SER A 252 14.49 21.79 17.72
N GLY A 253 13.68 22.85 17.89
CA GLY A 253 14.11 24.23 17.67
C GLY A 253 14.73 24.42 16.28
N GLN A 254 15.98 24.90 16.23
CA GLN A 254 16.73 25.14 14.97
C GLN A 254 17.62 23.95 14.54
N LYS A 255 17.64 22.84 15.27
CA LYS A 255 18.54 21.70 14.97
C LYS A 255 17.78 20.57 14.29
N THR A 256 18.15 20.26 13.05
CA THR A 256 17.67 19.08 12.32
C THR A 256 18.70 17.96 12.38
N ARG A 257 18.35 16.81 12.95
CA ARG A 257 19.18 15.59 12.90
C ARG A 257 18.50 14.53 12.03
N LEU A 258 19.23 14.02 11.05
CA LEU A 258 18.81 12.90 10.21
C LEU A 258 19.37 11.59 10.76
N GLY A 259 18.51 10.60 10.95
CA GLY A 259 18.82 9.29 11.50
C GLY A 259 18.88 8.17 10.46
N LYS A 260 18.51 6.95 10.89
CA LYS A 260 18.42 5.76 10.03
C LYS A 260 17.27 5.90 9.02
N ILE A 261 17.16 5.01 8.04
CA ILE A 261 16.01 5.00 7.13
C ILE A 261 14.71 4.85 7.92
N CYS A 262 13.72 5.67 7.59
CA CYS A 262 12.38 5.57 8.14
C CYS A 262 11.75 4.26 7.68
N LYS A 263 11.52 3.34 8.63
CA LYS A 263 10.85 2.06 8.31
C LYS A 263 9.33 2.18 8.25
N ARG A 264 8.77 3.39 8.38
CA ARG A 264 7.34 3.68 8.21
C ARG A 264 6.96 3.65 6.72
N GLY A 265 5.69 3.39 6.40
CA GLY A 265 5.21 3.27 5.01
C GLY A 265 5.22 1.85 4.45
N ASP A 266 5.06 1.71 3.13
CA ASP A 266 4.90 0.41 2.48
C ASP A 266 6.23 -0.38 2.39
N GLY A 267 6.39 -1.34 3.28
CA GLY A 267 7.59 -2.17 3.34
C GLY A 267 7.83 -3.06 2.11
N TYR A 268 6.78 -3.39 1.34
CA TYR A 268 6.91 -4.24 0.14
C TYR A 268 7.51 -3.44 -1.02
N ILE A 269 6.94 -2.28 -1.35
CA ILE A 269 7.48 -1.40 -2.39
C ILE A 269 8.88 -0.94 -2.04
N ARG A 270 9.14 -0.61 -0.77
CA ARG A 270 10.50 -0.29 -0.29
C ARG A 270 11.49 -1.40 -0.58
N SER A 271 11.16 -2.64 -0.21
CA SER A 271 12.01 -3.80 -0.42
C SER A 271 12.30 -4.01 -1.90
N LEU A 272 11.26 -4.00 -2.74
CA LEU A 272 11.41 -4.17 -4.18
C LEU A 272 12.25 -3.06 -4.82
N SER A 273 12.02 -1.80 -4.44
CA SER A 273 12.76 -0.65 -4.97
C SER A 273 14.25 -0.72 -4.61
N ILE A 274 14.58 -1.15 -3.38
CA ILE A 274 15.97 -1.34 -2.94
C ILE A 274 16.60 -2.55 -3.66
N GLN A 275 15.86 -3.63 -3.88
CA GLN A 275 16.33 -4.79 -4.65
C GLN A 275 16.61 -4.41 -6.11
N GLY A 276 15.72 -3.65 -6.74
CA GLY A 276 15.92 -3.12 -8.08
C GLY A 276 17.15 -2.21 -8.17
N ALA A 277 17.35 -1.35 -7.17
CA ALA A 277 18.56 -0.54 -7.05
C ALA A 277 19.84 -1.39 -6.90
N HIS A 278 19.79 -2.48 -6.12
CA HIS A 278 20.92 -3.41 -6.01
C HIS A 278 21.26 -4.08 -7.36
N ALA A 279 20.26 -4.47 -8.15
CA ALA A 279 20.48 -5.03 -9.48
C ALA A 279 21.20 -4.03 -10.39
N VAL A 280 20.81 -2.76 -10.36
CA VAL A 280 21.49 -1.69 -11.11
C VAL A 280 22.93 -1.54 -10.68
N LEU A 281 23.19 -1.46 -9.37
CA LEU A 281 24.54 -1.23 -8.83
C LEU A 281 25.53 -2.35 -9.18
N ARG A 282 25.06 -3.60 -9.31
CA ARG A 282 25.90 -4.74 -9.73
C ARG A 282 26.35 -4.65 -11.19
N GLN A 283 25.64 -3.88 -12.01
CA GLN A 283 25.92 -3.72 -13.45
C GLN A 283 26.69 -2.42 -13.75
N VAL A 284 27.01 -1.60 -12.73
CA VAL A 284 27.76 -0.36 -12.94
C VAL A 284 29.21 -0.72 -13.26
N ARG A 285 29.63 -0.40 -14.49
CA ARG A 285 31.00 -0.63 -14.93
C ARG A 285 31.97 0.42 -14.35
N PRO A 286 33.19 0.04 -13.92
CA PRO A 286 34.17 0.98 -13.37
C PRO A 286 34.59 2.09 -14.34
N ASP A 287 34.68 1.75 -15.62
CA ASP A 287 35.14 2.55 -16.76
C ASP A 287 34.02 3.39 -17.43
N SER A 288 32.78 3.28 -16.95
CA SER A 288 31.65 4.01 -17.55
C SER A 288 31.76 5.52 -17.33
N GLU A 289 31.88 6.27 -18.42
CA GLU A 289 31.88 7.74 -18.44
C GLU A 289 30.49 8.37 -18.40
N HIS A 290 29.43 7.56 -18.38
CA HIS A 290 28.08 8.09 -18.32
C HIS A 290 27.86 8.85 -16.98
N PRO A 291 27.32 10.10 -16.98
CA PRO A 291 27.15 10.90 -15.77
C PRO A 291 26.39 10.20 -14.62
N ASP A 292 25.29 9.51 -14.96
CA ASP A 292 24.54 8.71 -13.99
C ASP A 292 25.38 7.56 -13.38
N ASP A 293 26.26 6.88 -14.12
CA ASP A 293 27.12 5.84 -13.54
C ASP A 293 28.22 6.43 -12.66
N ARG A 294 28.82 7.58 -13.05
CA ARG A 294 29.74 8.33 -12.18
C ARG A 294 29.10 8.69 -10.84
N ARG A 295 27.82 9.09 -10.85
CA ARG A 295 27.05 9.36 -9.62
C ARG A 295 26.88 8.10 -8.78
N LEU A 296 26.51 6.97 -9.38
CA LEU A 296 26.33 5.70 -8.66
C LEU A 296 27.65 5.22 -8.06
N ARG A 297 28.77 5.31 -8.78
CA ARG A 297 30.12 4.99 -8.28
C ARG A 297 30.48 5.86 -7.08
N ARG A 298 30.19 7.17 -7.14
CA ARG A 298 30.41 8.09 -6.02
C ARG A 298 29.57 7.74 -4.78
N TRP A 299 28.35 7.24 -4.96
CA TRP A 299 27.53 6.77 -3.83
C TRP A 299 28.05 5.44 -3.26
N LEU A 300 28.50 4.52 -4.12
CA LEU A 300 29.12 3.27 -3.69
C LEU A 300 30.36 3.53 -2.83
N SER A 301 31.25 4.42 -3.27
CA SER A 301 32.47 4.73 -2.52
C SER A 301 32.20 5.40 -1.17
N ARG A 302 31.20 6.30 -1.09
CA ARG A 302 30.92 7.06 0.15
C ARG A 302 30.02 6.34 1.15
N HIS A 303 29.15 5.46 0.69
CA HIS A 303 28.07 4.93 1.52
C HIS A 303 27.93 3.40 1.45
N GLY A 304 28.81 2.74 0.71
CA GLY A 304 28.76 1.30 0.47
C GLY A 304 27.52 0.85 -0.32
N GLN A 305 27.42 -0.46 -0.52
CA GLN A 305 26.37 -1.10 -1.32
C GLN A 305 24.95 -0.71 -0.85
N LYS A 306 24.70 -0.84 0.46
CA LYS A 306 23.37 -0.61 1.07
C LYS A 306 22.97 0.86 1.00
N GLY A 307 23.89 1.76 1.32
CA GLY A 307 23.63 3.19 1.31
C GLY A 307 23.42 3.75 -0.10
N ALA A 308 24.15 3.24 -1.09
CA ALA A 308 23.95 3.58 -2.49
C ALA A 308 22.59 3.09 -3.01
N ALA A 309 22.19 1.85 -2.66
CA ALA A 309 20.92 1.27 -3.09
C ALA A 309 19.71 2.07 -2.58
N VAL A 310 19.73 2.48 -1.30
CA VAL A 310 18.67 3.33 -0.72
C VAL A 310 18.56 4.67 -1.45
N ARG A 311 19.69 5.32 -1.75
CA ARG A 311 19.69 6.61 -2.48
C ARG A 311 19.16 6.48 -3.89
N LEU A 312 19.54 5.41 -4.61
CA LEU A 312 19.02 5.13 -5.94
C LEU A 312 17.52 4.81 -5.90
N ALA A 313 17.07 3.97 -4.97
CA ALA A 313 15.63 3.68 -4.79
C ALA A 313 14.82 4.96 -4.51
N ASN A 314 15.31 5.83 -3.62
CA ASN A 314 14.67 7.12 -3.34
C ASN A 314 14.60 8.01 -4.59
N ARG A 315 15.70 8.12 -5.34
CA ARG A 315 15.72 8.87 -6.61
C ARG A 315 14.71 8.29 -7.61
N ASN A 316 14.68 6.97 -7.77
CA ASN A 316 13.79 6.30 -8.72
C ASN A 316 12.32 6.54 -8.37
N LEU A 317 11.93 6.47 -7.09
CA LEU A 317 10.55 6.78 -6.69
C LEU A 317 10.17 8.23 -6.98
N ARG A 318 11.11 9.18 -6.88
CA ARG A 318 10.86 10.57 -7.27
C ARG A 318 10.65 10.73 -8.78
N ILE A 319 11.39 9.97 -9.59
CA ILE A 319 11.20 9.94 -11.04
C ILE A 319 9.86 9.29 -11.38
N VAL A 320 9.53 8.15 -10.76
CA VAL A 320 8.24 7.47 -10.90
C VAL A 320 7.08 8.44 -10.64
N TRP A 321 7.15 9.24 -9.59
CA TRP A 321 6.10 10.24 -9.31
C TRP A 321 5.89 11.24 -10.45
N VAL A 322 6.96 11.65 -11.14
CA VAL A 322 6.86 12.53 -12.32
C VAL A 322 6.23 11.77 -13.49
N LEU A 323 6.67 10.54 -13.77
CA LEU A 323 6.16 9.72 -14.87
C LEU A 323 4.70 9.25 -14.66
N LEU A 324 4.21 9.25 -13.42
CA LEU A 324 2.81 8.96 -13.13
C LEU A 324 1.88 10.13 -13.48
N GLN A 325 2.42 11.35 -13.66
CA GLN A 325 1.64 12.56 -13.94
C GLN A 325 1.69 12.99 -15.41
N ASN A 326 2.45 12.28 -16.25
CA ASN A 326 2.56 12.58 -17.66
C ASN A 326 2.78 11.30 -18.48
N ASP A 327 2.66 11.42 -19.80
CA ASP A 327 2.87 10.31 -20.72
C ASP A 327 4.31 10.21 -21.23
N GLN A 328 5.27 10.82 -20.53
CA GLN A 328 6.67 10.80 -20.92
C GLN A 328 7.38 9.52 -20.47
N THR A 329 8.47 9.19 -21.16
CA THR A 329 9.40 8.12 -20.78
C THR A 329 10.64 8.71 -20.11
N TYR A 330 11.25 7.97 -19.19
CA TYR A 330 12.51 8.41 -18.59
C TYR A 330 13.67 8.24 -19.58
N ARG A 331 14.34 9.35 -19.86
CA ARG A 331 15.59 9.37 -20.63
C ARG A 331 16.77 9.64 -19.70
N ARG A 332 17.86 8.90 -19.90
CA ARG A 332 19.06 8.93 -19.04
C ARG A 332 19.93 10.18 -19.26
N GLN A 333 19.67 10.93 -20.33
CA GLN A 333 20.32 12.19 -20.70
C GLN A 333 19.25 13.27 -20.96
N PRO A 334 19.60 14.56 -20.80
CA PRO A 334 18.73 15.64 -21.26
C PRO A 334 18.56 15.51 -22.77
N ALA A 335 17.40 15.88 -23.30
CA ALA A 335 17.33 16.20 -24.72
C ALA A 335 18.40 17.25 -24.99
N ASP A 336 19.24 17.03 -26.01
CA ASP A 336 20.06 18.10 -26.56
C ASP A 336 19.11 19.27 -26.81
N CYS A 337 19.30 20.39 -26.09
CA CYS A 337 18.76 21.65 -26.58
C CYS A 337 19.48 21.84 -27.91
N GLN A 338 18.73 21.75 -29.00
CA GLN A 338 19.21 22.22 -30.29
C GLN A 338 19.77 23.63 -30.05
N GLU A 339 21.03 23.81 -30.42
CA GLU A 339 21.58 25.13 -30.70
C GLU A 339 20.67 25.76 -31.76
N ALA A 340 19.70 26.55 -31.32
CA ALA A 340 19.17 27.63 -32.12
C ALA A 340 20.26 28.71 -32.16
N ALA A 341 21.27 28.45 -32.98
CA ALA A 341 22.15 29.46 -33.51
C ALA A 341 21.47 30.06 -34.76
N MET A 342 21.32 31.39 -34.73
CA MET A 342 20.76 32.30 -35.74
C MET A 342 19.25 32.32 -35.94
#